data_AF-A0A2E4YAE9-F1
#
_entry.id   AF-A0A2E4YAE9-F1
#
_cell.length_a   1.000
_cell.length_b   1.000
_cell.length_c   1.000
_cell.angle_alpha   90.00
_cell.angle_beta   90.00
_cell.angle_gamma   90.00
#
_symmetry.space_group_name_H-M   'P 1'
#
loop_
_entity.id
_entity.type
_entity.pdbx_description
1 polymer ?
#
loop_
_entity_poly.entity_id
_entity_poly.type
_entity_poly.pdbx_seq_one_letter_code
_entity_poly.pdbx_strand_id
1 'polypeptide(L)'
;MSVAIDEVVAIEHPPEEVVKTSMLLVLAGFALLGAVVLLALFAWASQGERNGQPDVFGMRVTVHEVAERYKAAWSPGVFWPRDAFMHTKRSEVGSPLYKIAWTFLVAWFVCVAFYLIFAGSISAIEVFREKAHLHAAMCVAAALCLCAVWPVLFRIGSRSELHPDPAEEEGAATSAVVAAAATTATKPTAPLAVSTHSTTKETFLWISFVVLLIAAVFAVVGSALIQAWTLPGPQFGTLIFLGPGYGLFAGWLLFAAALNLRVAISYNSYPSGTLPWPETRTEYTHRGSLWPPALALVIACIAVLIPDPAIPLPALIAFFLFTPRKTSHLAASAICLLGFVVATVLVVWKRSN
;
A
#
# COMPACT_ATOMS: atom_id res chain seq x y z
N MET A 1 32.77 30.40 40.15
CA MET A 1 32.17 29.23 39.47
C MET A 1 31.07 29.76 38.56
N SER A 2 31.40 29.99 37.30
CA SER A 2 30.45 30.40 36.26
C SER A 2 30.19 29.22 35.35
N VAL A 3 28.94 28.77 35.31
CA VAL A 3 28.49 27.75 34.36
C VAL A 3 28.39 28.43 32.99
N ALA A 4 29.23 28.00 32.05
CA ALA A 4 29.08 28.34 30.65
C ALA A 4 27.96 27.48 30.07
N ILE A 5 26.81 28.10 29.82
CA ILE A 5 25.76 27.58 28.94
C ILE A 5 25.76 28.55 27.78
N ASP A 6 26.19 28.09 26.60
CA ASP A 6 25.73 28.51 25.28
C ASP A 6 26.72 27.99 24.22
N GLU A 7 26.76 26.68 24.04
CA GLU A 7 27.01 26.15 22.71
C GLU A 7 25.69 26.29 21.94
N VAL A 8 25.55 27.43 21.27
CA VAL A 8 24.53 27.64 20.25
C VAL A 8 24.80 26.60 19.15
N VAL A 9 24.04 25.51 19.19
CA VAL A 9 23.98 24.53 18.10
C VAL A 9 23.65 25.32 16.84
N ALA A 10 24.63 25.41 15.93
CA ALA A 10 24.49 26.13 14.68
C ALA A 10 23.35 25.50 13.89
N ILE A 11 22.23 26.23 13.76
CA ILE A 11 21.13 25.83 12.90
C ILE A 11 21.64 25.95 11.47
N GLU A 12 21.98 24.82 10.86
CA GLU A 12 22.63 24.68 9.53
C GLU A 12 21.79 25.21 8.35
N HIS A 13 20.62 25.78 8.62
CA HIS A 13 19.78 26.43 7.63
C HIS A 13 19.69 27.91 7.96
N PRO A 14 20.03 28.83 7.02
CA PRO A 14 19.74 30.24 7.21
C PRO A 14 18.27 30.37 7.58
N PRO A 15 17.92 31.12 8.63
CA PRO A 15 16.52 31.28 9.03
C PRO A 15 15.77 31.90 7.85
N GLU A 16 14.94 31.11 7.17
CA GLU A 16 13.96 31.63 6.22
C GLU A 16 13.10 32.67 6.95
N GLU A 17 12.66 33.71 6.24
CA GLU A 17 11.86 34.79 6.83
C GLU A 17 10.66 34.20 7.57
N VAL A 18 10.57 34.46 8.88
CA VAL A 18 9.48 33.98 9.73
C VAL A 18 8.19 34.67 9.28
N VAL A 19 7.44 34.02 8.39
CA VAL A 19 6.15 34.54 7.90
C VAL A 19 5.09 34.30 8.98
N LYS A 20 4.48 35.40 9.46
CA LYS A 20 3.52 35.37 10.58
C LYS A 20 2.21 34.62 10.27
N THR A 21 1.83 34.48 8.99
CA THR A 21 0.66 33.73 8.53
C THR A 21 0.87 33.33 7.07
N SER A 22 0.46 32.11 6.70
CA SER A 22 0.73 31.54 5.39
C SER A 22 -0.53 31.00 4.73
N MET A 23 -1.11 31.78 3.83
CA MET A 23 -2.29 31.35 3.06
C MET A 23 -1.97 30.11 2.19
N LEU A 24 -0.72 29.95 1.76
CA LEU A 24 -0.29 28.79 0.98
C LEU A 24 -0.33 27.50 1.80
N LEU A 25 0.10 27.52 3.06
CA LEU A 25 -0.02 26.36 3.96
C LEU A 25 -1.47 26.00 4.25
N VAL A 26 -2.34 27.01 4.41
CA VAL A 26 -3.79 26.79 4.56
C VAL A 26 -4.36 26.09 3.33
N LEU A 27 -4.03 26.58 2.13
CA LEU A 27 -4.44 25.94 0.87
C LEU A 27 -3.89 24.51 0.75
N ALA A 28 -2.65 24.27 1.17
CA ALA A 28 -2.05 22.94 1.18
C ALA A 28 -2.80 21.98 2.12
N GLY A 29 -3.19 22.47 3.31
CA GLY A 29 -4.00 21.73 4.26
C GLY A 29 -5.38 21.38 3.71
N PHE A 30 -6.06 22.32 3.05
CA PHE A 30 -7.32 22.04 2.36
C PHE A 30 -7.17 21.09 1.18
N ALA A 31 -6.09 21.19 0.39
CA ALA A 31 -5.80 20.29 -0.71
C ALA A 31 -5.59 18.85 -0.20
N LEU A 32 -4.83 18.68 0.88
CA LEU A 32 -4.62 17.40 1.53
C LEU A 32 -5.93 16.84 2.10
N LEU A 33 -6.74 17.67 2.77
CA LEU A 33 -8.05 17.27 3.28
C LEU A 33 -8.98 16.82 2.15
N GLY A 34 -9.03 17.57 1.05
CA GLY A 34 -9.80 17.24 -0.14
C GLY A 34 -9.36 15.90 -0.75
N ALA A 35 -8.05 15.63 -0.81
CA ALA A 35 -7.52 14.37 -1.29
C ALA A 35 -7.88 13.17 -0.37
N VAL A 36 -7.85 13.38 0.96
CA VAL A 36 -8.30 12.35 1.92
C VAL A 36 -9.80 12.07 1.78
N VAL A 37 -10.63 13.11 1.61
CA VAL A 37 -12.06 12.97 1.36
C VAL A 37 -12.30 12.22 0.06
N LEU A 38 -11.57 12.55 -1.00
CA LEU A 38 -11.65 11.85 -2.29
C LEU A 38 -11.28 10.37 -2.14
N LEU A 39 -10.20 10.04 -1.43
CA LEU A 39 -9.84 8.66 -1.12
C LEU A 39 -10.95 7.93 -0.36
N ALA A 40 -11.55 8.56 0.66
CA ALA A 40 -12.64 7.98 1.43
C ALA A 40 -13.91 7.76 0.59
N LEU A 41 -14.26 8.72 -0.28
CA LEU A 41 -15.39 8.62 -1.19
C LEU A 41 -15.19 7.50 -2.21
N PHE A 42 -14.00 7.39 -2.81
CA PHE A 42 -13.69 6.29 -3.73
C PHE A 42 -13.71 4.95 -3.02
N ALA A 43 -13.12 4.83 -1.83
CA ALA A 43 -13.16 3.61 -1.04
C ALA A 43 -14.60 3.20 -0.66
N TRP A 44 -15.49 4.17 -0.42
CA TRP A 44 -16.91 3.93 -0.18
C TRP A 44 -17.67 3.55 -1.47
N ALA A 45 -17.36 4.22 -2.58
CA ALA A 45 -17.98 3.97 -3.88
C ALA A 45 -17.48 2.66 -4.52
N SER A 46 -16.32 2.16 -4.11
CA SER A 46 -15.65 0.98 -4.69
C SER A 46 -15.80 -0.29 -3.84
N GLN A 47 -16.87 -0.41 -3.04
CA GLN A 47 -17.04 -1.53 -2.11
C GLN A 47 -17.45 -2.85 -2.78
N GLY A 48 -17.83 -2.81 -4.06
CA GLY A 48 -18.46 -3.95 -4.73
C GLY A 48 -19.93 -4.10 -4.36
N GLU A 49 -20.47 -5.29 -4.54
CA GLU A 49 -21.90 -5.56 -4.42
C GLU A 49 -22.46 -5.24 -3.02
N ARG A 50 -23.56 -4.51 -2.98
CA ARG A 50 -24.31 -4.17 -1.77
C ARG A 50 -25.79 -4.39 -2.03
N ASN A 51 -26.44 -5.19 -1.16
CA ASN A 51 -27.88 -5.49 -1.27
C ASN A 51 -28.30 -6.00 -2.66
N GLY A 52 -27.47 -6.80 -3.32
CA GLY A 52 -27.74 -7.34 -4.66
C GLY A 52 -27.52 -6.37 -5.82
N GLN A 53 -27.07 -5.14 -5.54
CA GLN A 53 -26.79 -4.11 -6.53
C GLN A 53 -25.27 -3.92 -6.73
N PRO A 54 -24.80 -3.68 -7.96
CA PRO A 54 -23.42 -3.31 -8.21
C PRO A 54 -23.09 -1.97 -7.55
N ASP A 55 -21.80 -1.70 -7.37
CA ASP A 55 -21.35 -0.42 -6.84
C ASP A 55 -21.54 0.74 -7.84
N VAL A 56 -21.15 1.95 -7.43
CA VAL A 56 -21.29 3.18 -8.24
C VAL A 56 -20.54 3.10 -9.58
N PHE A 57 -19.54 2.22 -9.67
CA PHE A 57 -18.77 1.99 -10.89
C PHE A 57 -19.30 0.79 -11.70
N GLY A 58 -20.46 0.25 -11.36
CA GLY A 58 -21.07 -0.92 -12.01
C GLY A 58 -20.38 -2.24 -11.66
N MET A 59 -19.48 -2.26 -10.67
CA MET A 59 -18.69 -3.43 -10.31
C MET A 59 -19.34 -4.17 -9.13
N ARG A 60 -19.53 -5.49 -9.27
CA ARG A 60 -19.99 -6.35 -8.18
C ARG A 60 -18.85 -6.91 -7.34
N VAL A 61 -17.66 -7.02 -7.93
CA VAL A 61 -16.50 -7.65 -7.31
C VAL A 61 -15.84 -6.72 -6.30
N THR A 62 -15.40 -7.26 -5.17
CA THR A 62 -14.60 -6.51 -4.20
C THR A 62 -13.10 -6.52 -4.53
N VAL A 63 -12.33 -5.54 -4.04
CA VAL A 63 -10.86 -5.55 -4.18
C VAL A 63 -10.26 -6.80 -3.54
N HIS A 64 -10.83 -7.20 -2.40
CA HIS A 64 -10.43 -8.41 -1.66
C HIS A 64 -10.63 -9.67 -2.51
N GLU A 65 -11.79 -9.84 -3.15
CA GLU A 65 -12.04 -10.98 -4.05
C GLU A 65 -11.03 -11.05 -5.20
N VAL A 66 -10.72 -9.92 -5.84
CA VAL A 66 -9.71 -9.89 -6.91
C VAL A 66 -8.33 -10.25 -6.36
N ALA A 67 -7.93 -9.69 -5.22
CA ALA A 67 -6.63 -9.93 -4.63
C ALA A 67 -6.47 -11.37 -4.12
N GLU A 68 -7.51 -11.96 -3.54
CA GLU A 68 -7.49 -13.31 -2.96
C GLU A 68 -7.24 -14.38 -4.03
N ARG A 69 -7.74 -14.18 -5.27
CA ARG A 69 -7.46 -15.08 -6.42
C ARG A 69 -5.99 -15.15 -6.80
N TYR A 70 -5.25 -14.06 -6.59
CA TYR A 70 -3.83 -13.94 -6.96
C TYR A 70 -2.94 -13.81 -5.72
N LYS A 71 -3.45 -14.21 -4.56
CA LYS A 71 -2.78 -14.09 -3.27
C LYS A 71 -1.42 -14.79 -3.28
N ALA A 72 -0.39 -14.06 -2.88
CA ALA A 72 0.95 -14.61 -2.72
C ALA A 72 1.17 -15.17 -1.31
N ALA A 73 2.12 -16.09 -1.17
CA ALA A 73 2.56 -16.63 0.13
C ALA A 73 3.11 -15.58 1.11
N TRP A 74 3.33 -14.35 0.62
CA TRP A 74 3.86 -13.21 1.38
C TRP A 74 2.89 -12.02 1.44
N SER A 75 1.67 -12.18 0.94
CA SER A 75 0.58 -11.25 1.24
C SER A 75 0.32 -11.24 2.76
N PRO A 76 -0.09 -10.13 3.38
CA PRO A 76 -0.50 -10.15 4.78
C PRO A 76 -1.77 -10.97 4.98
N GLY A 77 -1.75 -11.84 6.00
CA GLY A 77 -2.86 -12.71 6.36
C GLY A 77 -3.34 -12.45 7.78
N VAL A 78 -3.64 -13.51 8.50
CA VAL A 78 -3.98 -13.45 9.93
C VAL A 78 -2.78 -13.02 10.78
N PHE A 79 -3.06 -12.39 11.93
CA PHE A 79 -2.03 -12.04 12.90
C PHE A 79 -1.34 -13.31 13.41
N TRP A 80 -0.01 -13.30 13.38
CA TRP A 80 0.87 -14.35 13.89
C TRP A 80 0.53 -15.75 13.37
N PRO A 81 0.68 -15.99 12.05
CA PRO A 81 0.31 -17.26 11.44
C PRO A 81 1.14 -18.41 12.02
N ARG A 82 0.47 -19.42 12.58
CA ARG A 82 1.10 -20.60 13.18
C ARG A 82 1.74 -21.52 12.14
N ASP A 83 1.13 -21.61 10.95
CA ASP A 83 1.60 -22.40 9.81
C ASP A 83 1.26 -21.71 8.48
N ALA A 84 2.03 -22.01 7.42
CA ALA A 84 1.78 -21.47 6.07
C ALA A 84 0.38 -21.81 5.53
N PHE A 85 -0.16 -22.99 5.90
CA PHE A 85 -1.49 -23.45 5.50
C PHE A 85 -2.63 -22.57 6.04
N MET A 86 -2.53 -22.12 7.29
CA MET A 86 -3.52 -21.22 7.91
C MET A 86 -3.52 -19.83 7.27
N HIS A 87 -2.38 -19.42 6.75
CA HIS A 87 -2.18 -18.09 6.19
C HIS A 87 -2.75 -17.97 4.77
N THR A 88 -2.65 -19.06 4.01
CA THR A 88 -3.10 -19.04 2.64
C THR A 88 -4.62 -19.24 2.55
N LYS A 89 -5.31 -19.83 3.57
CA LYS A 89 -6.69 -20.33 3.42
C LYS A 89 -7.60 -19.21 2.97
N ARG A 90 -8.41 -19.48 1.94
CA ARG A 90 -9.37 -18.51 1.44
C ARG A 90 -10.20 -18.02 2.62
N SER A 91 -10.12 -16.71 2.85
CA SER A 91 -10.82 -16.07 3.96
C SER A 91 -11.88 -15.13 3.39
N GLU A 92 -13.11 -15.29 3.87
CA GLU A 92 -14.18 -14.31 3.66
C GLU A 92 -13.87 -13.00 4.40
N VAL A 93 -13.09 -13.07 5.47
CA VAL A 93 -12.65 -11.93 6.27
C VAL A 93 -11.28 -11.46 5.78
N GLY A 94 -11.20 -10.26 5.21
CA GLY A 94 -9.93 -9.64 4.81
C GLY A 94 -8.96 -9.48 5.99
N SER A 95 -7.67 -9.25 5.73
CA SER A 95 -6.69 -9.11 6.80
C SER A 95 -6.99 -7.89 7.68
N PRO A 96 -7.07 -8.05 9.02
CA PRO A 96 -7.33 -6.94 9.94
C PRO A 96 -6.23 -5.87 9.89
N LEU A 97 -5.00 -6.24 9.50
CA LEU A 97 -3.88 -5.30 9.37
C LEU A 97 -4.21 -4.19 8.38
N TYR A 98 -4.71 -4.54 7.19
CA TYR A 98 -5.01 -3.55 6.17
C TYR A 98 -6.11 -2.60 6.62
N LYS A 99 -7.16 -3.13 7.24
CA LYS A 99 -8.25 -2.30 7.77
C LYS A 99 -7.72 -1.31 8.82
N ILE A 100 -6.98 -1.79 9.81
CA ILE A 100 -6.43 -0.96 10.89
C ILE A 100 -5.45 0.07 10.33
N ALA A 101 -4.49 -0.36 9.50
CA ALA A 101 -3.48 0.50 8.92
C ALA A 101 -4.09 1.61 8.05
N TRP A 102 -5.05 1.27 7.18
CA TRP A 102 -5.74 2.26 6.36
C TRP A 102 -6.58 3.23 7.19
N THR A 103 -7.32 2.74 8.20
CA THR A 103 -8.08 3.65 9.09
C THR A 103 -7.17 4.59 9.87
N PHE A 104 -6.03 4.07 10.35
CA PHE A 104 -5.03 4.87 11.04
C PHE A 104 -4.40 5.92 10.11
N LEU A 105 -3.98 5.54 8.91
CA LEU A 105 -3.42 6.48 7.92
C LEU A 105 -4.40 7.57 7.54
N VAL A 106 -5.68 7.23 7.30
CA VAL A 106 -6.72 8.23 6.98
C VAL A 106 -6.88 9.21 8.14
N ALA A 107 -7.06 8.71 9.37
CA ALA A 107 -7.18 9.57 10.55
C ALA A 107 -5.94 10.46 10.74
N TRP A 108 -4.75 9.89 10.52
CA TRP A 108 -3.48 10.59 10.60
C TRP A 108 -3.40 11.74 9.59
N PHE A 109 -3.75 11.49 8.32
CA PHE A 109 -3.75 12.53 7.29
C PHE A 109 -4.80 13.62 7.51
N VAL A 110 -5.95 13.29 8.12
CA VAL A 110 -6.91 14.30 8.58
C VAL A 110 -6.26 15.20 9.64
N CYS A 111 -5.58 14.62 10.64
CA CYS A 111 -4.86 15.40 11.65
C CYS A 111 -3.76 16.27 11.03
N VAL A 112 -3.01 15.75 10.05
CA VAL A 112 -1.99 16.51 9.32
C VAL A 112 -2.61 17.68 8.56
N ALA A 113 -3.73 17.46 7.88
CA ALA A 113 -4.43 18.50 7.13
C ALA A 113 -4.90 19.63 8.06
N PHE A 114 -5.55 19.29 9.18
CA PHE A 114 -5.96 20.27 10.19
C PHE A 114 -4.77 20.99 10.79
N TYR A 115 -3.69 20.27 11.11
CA TYR A 115 -2.46 20.88 11.59
C TYR A 115 -1.93 21.93 10.61
N LEU A 116 -1.85 21.63 9.30
CA LEU A 116 -1.41 22.59 8.28
C LEU A 116 -2.33 23.82 8.18
N ILE A 117 -3.64 23.64 8.34
CA ILE A 117 -4.61 24.75 8.35
C ILE A 117 -4.38 25.64 9.58
N PHE A 118 -4.26 25.06 10.77
CA PHE A 118 -4.01 25.84 12.00
C PHE A 118 -2.63 26.50 12.00
N ALA A 119 -1.61 25.77 11.57
CA ALA A 119 -0.26 26.24 11.31
C ALA A 119 -0.22 27.51 10.43
N GLY A 120 -0.89 27.49 9.28
CA GLY A 120 -0.93 28.63 8.37
C GLY A 120 -1.78 29.80 8.87
N SER A 121 -2.73 29.54 9.79
CA SER A 121 -3.69 30.53 10.30
C SER A 121 -3.25 31.20 11.61
N ILE A 122 -2.39 30.56 12.40
CA ILE A 122 -2.03 30.99 13.77
C ILE A 122 -0.58 31.48 13.79
N SER A 123 -0.38 32.73 14.18
CA SER A 123 0.94 33.40 14.21
C SER A 123 1.90 32.91 15.29
N ALA A 124 1.46 32.04 16.20
CA ALA A 124 2.26 31.52 17.31
C ALA A 124 3.05 30.24 16.95
N ILE A 125 2.83 29.67 15.76
CA ILE A 125 3.51 28.46 15.32
C ILE A 125 4.60 28.90 14.33
N GLU A 126 5.72 29.40 14.85
CA GLU A 126 6.78 30.11 14.09
C GLU A 126 7.70 29.20 13.24
N VAL A 127 7.31 27.95 12.99
CA VAL A 127 8.20 26.95 12.38
C VAL A 127 7.63 26.50 11.04
N PHE A 128 7.69 27.35 10.01
CA PHE A 128 7.22 26.95 8.68
C PHE A 128 8.17 27.32 7.55
N ARG A 129 8.85 26.29 7.03
CA ARG A 129 9.46 26.29 5.70
C ARG A 129 8.36 26.23 4.64
N GLU A 130 7.73 27.37 4.36
CA GLU A 130 6.47 27.43 3.60
C GLU A 130 6.49 26.69 2.27
N LYS A 131 7.58 26.80 1.50
CA LYS A 131 7.69 26.17 0.17
C LYS A 131 7.86 24.67 0.23
N ALA A 132 8.69 24.17 1.15
CA ALA A 132 8.94 22.74 1.29
C ALA A 132 7.70 21.99 1.80
N HIS A 133 7.01 22.56 2.80
CA HIS A 133 5.78 21.97 3.33
C HIS A 133 4.63 22.01 2.31
N LEU A 134 4.48 23.11 1.57
CA LEU A 134 3.51 23.21 0.47
C LEU A 134 3.77 22.12 -0.58
N HIS A 135 5.00 22.02 -1.10
CA HIS A 135 5.32 21.09 -2.16
C HIS A 135 5.16 19.64 -1.69
N ALA A 136 5.58 19.34 -0.46
CA ALA A 136 5.40 18.02 0.12
C ALA A 136 3.93 17.64 0.30
N ALA A 137 3.11 18.55 0.86
CA ALA A 137 1.68 18.33 1.03
C ALA A 137 0.98 18.14 -0.33
N MET A 138 1.36 18.90 -1.37
CA MET A 138 0.83 18.73 -2.72
C MET A 138 1.23 17.40 -3.35
N CYS A 139 2.48 16.95 -3.14
CA CYS A 139 2.92 15.63 -3.59
C CYS A 139 2.12 14.51 -2.91
N VAL A 140 1.93 14.61 -1.58
CA VAL A 140 1.15 13.61 -0.83
C VAL A 140 -0.33 13.65 -1.21
N ALA A 141 -0.90 14.83 -1.44
CA ALA A 141 -2.27 14.97 -1.95
C ALA A 141 -2.42 14.31 -3.33
N ALA A 142 -1.46 14.51 -4.24
CA ALA A 142 -1.45 13.83 -5.53
C ALA A 142 -1.35 12.30 -5.37
N ALA A 143 -0.49 11.82 -4.46
CA ALA A 143 -0.37 10.39 -4.15
C ALA A 143 -1.69 9.81 -3.61
N LEU A 144 -2.41 10.52 -2.74
CA LEU A 144 -3.72 10.12 -2.23
C LEU A 144 -4.76 10.06 -3.35
N CYS A 145 -4.80 11.04 -4.26
CA CYS A 145 -5.70 11.04 -5.41
C CYS A 145 -5.44 9.85 -6.34
N LEU A 146 -4.17 9.56 -6.65
CA LEU A 146 -3.79 8.41 -7.46
C LEU A 146 -4.15 7.08 -6.77
N CYS A 147 -3.92 7.00 -5.47
CA CYS A 147 -4.30 5.86 -4.65
C CYS A 147 -5.83 5.67 -4.61
N ALA A 148 -6.63 6.73 -4.71
CA ALA A 148 -8.09 6.65 -4.71
C ALA A 148 -8.65 6.00 -5.98
N VAL A 149 -8.00 6.21 -7.13
CA VAL A 149 -8.42 5.64 -8.42
C VAL A 149 -8.00 4.16 -8.54
N TRP A 150 -6.96 3.74 -7.81
CA TRP A 150 -6.41 2.39 -7.86
C TRP A 150 -7.44 1.25 -7.69
N PRO A 151 -8.34 1.25 -6.68
CA PRO A 151 -9.34 0.20 -6.47
C PRO A 151 -10.27 0.00 -7.66
N VAL A 152 -10.57 1.07 -8.42
CA VAL A 152 -11.43 1.01 -9.59
C VAL A 152 -10.68 0.31 -10.71
N LEU A 153 -9.49 0.81 -11.07
CA LEU A 153 -8.64 0.23 -12.11
C LEU A 153 -8.31 -1.24 -11.84
N PHE A 154 -8.00 -1.58 -10.59
CA PHE A 154 -7.66 -2.93 -10.18
C PHE A 154 -8.80 -3.93 -10.38
N ARG A 155 -10.07 -3.46 -10.35
CA ARG A 155 -11.24 -4.33 -10.44
C ARG A 155 -11.82 -4.43 -11.84
N ILE A 156 -11.61 -3.46 -12.73
CA ILE A 156 -12.12 -3.48 -14.11
C ILE A 156 -11.80 -4.82 -14.78
N GLY A 157 -12.80 -5.43 -15.43
CA GLY A 157 -12.68 -6.73 -16.10
C GLY A 157 -12.69 -7.96 -15.17
N SER A 158 -12.81 -7.80 -13.84
CA SER A 158 -13.02 -8.91 -12.90
C SER A 158 -14.50 -9.24 -12.75
N ARG A 159 -14.82 -10.53 -12.62
CA ARG A 159 -16.17 -11.05 -12.33
C ARG A 159 -16.28 -11.63 -10.92
N SER A 160 -17.47 -11.61 -10.32
CA SER A 160 -17.73 -12.17 -8.99
C SER A 160 -17.85 -13.69 -9.09
N GLU A 161 -17.48 -14.42 -8.04
CA GLU A 161 -17.69 -15.88 -7.99
C GLU A 161 -19.09 -16.24 -7.48
N LEU A 162 -19.76 -15.30 -6.80
CA LEU A 162 -21.07 -15.55 -6.20
C LEU A 162 -22.20 -15.57 -7.23
N HIS A 163 -21.98 -14.94 -8.39
CA HIS A 163 -22.92 -14.88 -9.50
C HIS A 163 -22.15 -14.94 -10.83
N PRO A 164 -21.87 -16.14 -11.38
CA PRO A 164 -21.55 -16.26 -12.79
C PRO A 164 -22.76 -15.80 -13.62
N ASP A 165 -22.55 -14.96 -14.63
CA ASP A 165 -23.62 -14.57 -15.54
C ASP A 165 -24.22 -15.83 -16.21
N PRO A 166 -25.55 -15.96 -16.33
CA PRO A 166 -26.20 -17.12 -16.93
C PRO A 166 -25.82 -17.34 -18.42
N ALA A 167 -25.23 -16.33 -19.06
CA ALA A 167 -24.73 -16.42 -20.43
C ALA A 167 -23.57 -17.43 -20.61
N GLU A 168 -22.83 -17.78 -19.55
CA GLU A 168 -21.80 -18.84 -19.61
C GLU A 168 -22.36 -20.25 -19.39
N GLU A 169 -23.56 -20.39 -18.79
CA GLU A 169 -24.22 -21.69 -18.66
C GLU A 169 -24.83 -22.15 -20.00
N GLU A 170 -25.35 -21.25 -20.84
CA GLU A 170 -25.93 -21.63 -22.14
C GLU A 170 -24.86 -22.06 -23.16
N GLY A 171 -23.67 -21.44 -23.14
CA GLY A 171 -22.54 -21.86 -23.99
C GLY A 171 -21.97 -23.23 -23.61
N ALA A 172 -21.99 -23.57 -22.31
CA ALA A 172 -21.54 -24.86 -21.80
C ALA A 172 -22.59 -25.97 -21.99
N ALA A 173 -23.88 -25.65 -21.86
CA ALA A 173 -24.97 -26.61 -22.03
C ALA A 173 -25.09 -27.11 -23.47
N THR A 174 -24.85 -26.26 -24.46
CA THR A 174 -24.99 -26.65 -25.88
C THR A 174 -23.90 -27.61 -26.35
N SER A 175 -22.70 -27.55 -25.75
CA SER A 175 -21.61 -28.51 -26.04
C SER A 175 -21.76 -29.83 -25.26
N ALA A 176 -22.50 -29.85 -24.16
CA ALA A 176 -22.70 -31.05 -23.35
C ALA A 176 -23.73 -32.03 -23.94
N VAL A 177 -24.71 -31.54 -24.70
CA VAL A 177 -25.79 -32.39 -25.26
C VAL A 177 -25.30 -33.25 -26.44
N VAL A 178 -24.26 -32.83 -27.17
CA VAL A 178 -23.72 -33.62 -28.31
C VAL A 178 -22.81 -34.77 -27.84
N ALA A 179 -22.26 -34.71 -26.63
CA ALA A 179 -21.35 -35.73 -26.10
C ALA A 179 -22.05 -36.87 -25.33
N ALA A 180 -23.35 -36.76 -25.05
CA ALA A 180 -24.07 -37.67 -24.15
C ALA A 180 -24.51 -39.03 -24.77
N ALA A 181 -24.13 -39.35 -26.01
CA ALA A 181 -24.55 -40.58 -26.68
C ALA A 181 -23.51 -41.71 -26.68
N ALA A 182 -22.33 -41.54 -26.06
CA ALA A 182 -21.32 -42.60 -26.05
C ALA A 182 -20.62 -42.74 -24.69
N THR A 183 -20.75 -43.94 -24.13
CA THR A 183 -19.87 -44.61 -23.16
C THR A 183 -19.96 -44.27 -21.66
N THR A 184 -20.25 -45.34 -20.92
CA THR A 184 -20.20 -45.55 -19.48
C THR A 184 -18.79 -45.50 -18.89
N ALA A 185 -18.70 -45.03 -17.64
CA ALA A 185 -17.62 -45.25 -16.68
C ALA A 185 -16.26 -44.53 -16.93
N THR A 186 -16.23 -43.24 -16.61
CA THR A 186 -15.16 -42.56 -15.84
C THR A 186 -15.67 -41.15 -15.53
N LYS A 187 -15.47 -40.65 -14.30
CA LYS A 187 -15.79 -39.25 -13.94
C LYS A 187 -15.03 -38.35 -14.92
N PRO A 188 -15.69 -37.63 -15.85
CA PRO A 188 -14.99 -36.71 -16.70
C PRO A 188 -14.75 -35.47 -15.86
N THR A 189 -13.48 -35.21 -15.56
CA THR A 189 -12.99 -33.89 -15.21
C THR A 189 -13.49 -32.96 -16.30
N ALA A 190 -14.52 -32.16 -16.03
CA ALA A 190 -15.02 -31.19 -16.98
C ALA A 190 -13.82 -30.35 -17.45
N PRO A 191 -13.63 -30.15 -18.76
CA PRO A 191 -12.60 -29.25 -19.23
C PRO A 191 -12.96 -27.88 -18.65
N LEU A 192 -12.09 -27.33 -17.80
CA LEU A 192 -12.13 -25.93 -17.41
C LEU A 192 -12.30 -25.14 -18.70
N ALA A 193 -13.47 -24.52 -18.88
CA ALA A 193 -13.68 -23.58 -19.95
C ALA A 193 -12.49 -22.63 -19.93
N VAL A 194 -11.68 -22.66 -20.99
CA VAL A 194 -10.51 -21.82 -21.14
C VAL A 194 -11.06 -20.41 -21.24
N SER A 195 -11.16 -19.73 -20.09
CA SER A 195 -11.49 -18.33 -20.06
C SER A 195 -10.36 -17.63 -20.79
N THR A 196 -10.65 -17.19 -22.02
CA THR A 196 -9.76 -16.36 -22.81
C THR A 196 -9.36 -15.18 -21.93
N HIS A 197 -8.07 -15.07 -21.61
CA HIS A 197 -7.54 -13.94 -20.86
C HIS A 197 -7.99 -12.65 -21.53
N SER A 198 -8.72 -11.81 -20.79
CA SER A 198 -9.14 -10.52 -21.30
C SER A 198 -7.90 -9.63 -21.38
N THR A 199 -7.48 -9.31 -22.60
CA THR A 199 -6.39 -8.34 -22.86
C THR A 199 -6.68 -7.00 -22.17
N THR A 200 -7.95 -6.65 -22.04
CA THR A 200 -8.42 -5.49 -21.27
C THR A 200 -8.04 -5.63 -19.79
N LYS A 201 -8.31 -6.78 -19.15
CA LYS A 201 -8.00 -6.98 -17.72
C LYS A 201 -6.51 -6.89 -17.44
N GLU A 202 -5.68 -7.53 -18.25
CA GLU A 202 -4.23 -7.47 -18.17
C GLU A 202 -3.74 -6.01 -18.16
N THR A 203 -4.20 -5.25 -19.16
CA THR A 203 -3.82 -3.85 -19.34
C THR A 203 -4.18 -3.03 -18.11
N PHE A 204 -5.38 -3.21 -17.55
CA PHE A 204 -5.81 -2.49 -16.35
C PHE A 204 -5.05 -2.89 -15.08
N LEU A 205 -4.61 -4.14 -14.92
CA LEU A 205 -3.75 -4.55 -13.80
C LEU A 205 -2.37 -3.88 -13.87
N TRP A 206 -1.77 -3.81 -15.06
CA TRP A 206 -0.51 -3.09 -15.26
C TRP A 206 -0.65 -1.58 -15.05
N ILE A 207 -1.72 -0.97 -15.58
CA ILE A 207 -2.01 0.46 -15.32
C ILE A 207 -2.20 0.68 -13.82
N SER A 208 -2.96 -0.18 -13.14
CA SER A 208 -3.19 -0.13 -11.70
C SER A 208 -1.88 -0.22 -10.90
N PHE A 209 -0.95 -1.09 -11.30
CA PHE A 209 0.40 -1.16 -10.72
C PHE A 209 1.19 0.14 -10.93
N VAL A 210 1.23 0.63 -12.18
CA VAL A 210 1.96 1.87 -12.53
C VAL A 210 1.40 3.06 -11.75
N VAL A 211 0.09 3.17 -11.61
CA VAL A 211 -0.57 4.24 -10.83
C VAL A 211 -0.14 4.19 -9.36
N LEU A 212 -0.11 3.02 -8.72
CA LEU A 212 0.38 2.90 -7.34
C LEU A 212 1.88 3.20 -7.23
N LEU A 213 2.67 2.80 -8.21
CA LEU A 213 4.11 3.09 -8.22
C LEU A 213 4.36 4.60 -8.31
N ILE A 214 3.64 5.31 -9.20
CA ILE A 214 3.71 6.76 -9.31
C ILE A 214 3.24 7.42 -8.00
N ALA A 215 2.16 6.94 -7.40
CA ALA A 215 1.70 7.42 -6.09
C ALA A 215 2.78 7.24 -5.01
N ALA A 216 3.46 6.09 -4.99
CA ALA A 216 4.56 5.83 -4.07
C ALA A 216 5.72 6.81 -4.28
N VAL A 217 6.10 7.09 -5.53
CA VAL A 217 7.14 8.09 -5.86
C VAL A 217 6.77 9.47 -5.33
N PHE A 218 5.53 9.93 -5.53
CA PHE A 218 5.07 11.21 -4.98
C PHE A 218 5.12 11.24 -3.45
N ALA A 219 4.72 10.16 -2.76
CA ALA A 219 4.80 10.08 -1.31
C ALA A 219 6.26 10.08 -0.80
N VAL A 220 7.16 9.37 -1.50
CA VAL A 220 8.60 9.35 -1.22
C VAL A 220 9.21 10.73 -1.41
N VAL A 221 8.87 11.44 -2.51
CA VAL A 221 9.30 12.82 -2.75
C VAL A 221 8.76 13.75 -1.66
N GLY A 222 7.50 13.59 -1.25
CA GLY A 222 6.90 14.34 -0.15
C GLY A 222 7.66 14.17 1.17
N SER A 223 8.03 12.94 1.52
CA SER A 223 8.89 12.67 2.68
C SER A 223 10.28 13.31 2.52
N ALA A 224 10.89 13.16 1.33
CA ALA A 224 12.22 13.69 1.04
C ALA A 224 12.30 15.22 1.08
N LEU A 225 11.22 15.92 0.74
CA LEU A 225 11.14 17.39 0.78
C LEU A 225 11.07 17.93 2.21
N ILE A 226 10.41 17.20 3.13
CA ILE A 226 10.30 17.64 4.53
C ILE A 226 11.53 17.22 5.34
N GLN A 227 12.06 16.02 5.09
CA GLN A 227 13.12 15.39 5.92
C GLN A 227 12.86 15.58 7.42
N ALA A 228 11.63 15.31 7.86
CA ALA A 228 11.21 15.72 9.19
C ALA A 228 12.13 15.21 10.31
N TRP A 229 12.66 14.00 10.15
CA TRP A 229 13.59 13.38 11.09
C TRP A 229 14.89 14.16 11.27
N THR A 230 15.31 14.96 10.29
CA THR A 230 16.55 15.74 10.39
C THR A 230 16.33 17.14 10.98
N LEU A 231 15.10 17.50 11.36
CA LEU A 231 14.78 18.80 11.95
C LEU A 231 15.17 18.87 13.44
N PRO A 232 15.58 20.05 13.94
CA PRO A 232 15.99 20.25 15.34
C PRO A 232 14.81 20.12 16.33
N GLY A 233 15.12 19.73 17.59
CA GLY A 233 14.19 19.28 18.64
C GLY A 233 12.79 19.91 18.69
N PRO A 234 12.64 21.24 18.91
CA PRO A 234 11.32 21.87 19.00
C PRO A 234 10.54 21.86 17.67
N GLN A 235 11.23 21.84 16.53
CA GLN A 235 10.63 21.71 15.20
C GLN A 235 10.21 20.26 14.92
N PHE A 236 11.01 19.28 15.36
CA PHE A 236 10.66 17.86 15.27
C PHE A 236 9.42 17.50 16.13
N GLY A 237 9.35 18.03 17.36
CA GLY A 237 8.22 17.80 18.26
C GLY A 237 6.89 18.33 17.72
N THR A 238 6.92 19.43 16.97
CA THR A 238 5.75 20.00 16.29
C THR A 238 5.41 19.28 14.98
N LEU A 239 6.39 18.62 14.34
CA LEU A 239 6.25 17.91 13.05
C LEU A 239 6.17 16.39 13.18
N ILE A 240 6.02 15.86 14.39
CA ILE A 240 5.86 14.41 14.63
C ILE A 240 4.64 13.84 13.87
N PHE A 241 3.66 14.68 13.58
CA PHE A 241 2.49 14.31 12.79
C PHE A 241 2.76 14.35 11.27
N LEU A 242 3.62 15.23 10.78
CA LEU A 242 3.93 15.37 9.35
C LEU A 242 4.96 14.35 8.85
N GLY A 243 6.07 14.22 9.58
CA GLY A 243 7.23 13.44 9.14
C GLY A 243 7.01 11.95 9.05
N PRO A 244 6.83 11.27 10.20
CA PRO A 244 6.54 9.84 10.25
C PRO A 244 5.34 9.45 9.38
N GLY A 245 4.35 10.32 9.25
CA GLY A 245 3.15 10.04 8.45
C GLY A 245 3.43 9.88 6.96
N TYR A 246 4.26 10.74 6.37
CA TYR A 246 4.57 10.70 4.94
C TYR A 246 5.45 9.49 4.60
N GLY A 247 6.44 9.19 5.44
CA GLY A 247 7.27 7.99 5.32
C GLY A 247 6.47 6.70 5.47
N LEU A 248 5.59 6.62 6.47
CA LEU A 248 4.69 5.47 6.66
C LEU A 248 3.79 5.25 5.44
N PHE A 249 3.21 6.32 4.89
CA PHE A 249 2.35 6.22 3.72
C PHE A 249 3.12 5.78 2.47
N ALA A 250 4.31 6.34 2.25
CA ALA A 250 5.21 5.90 1.18
C ALA A 250 5.54 4.39 1.29
N GLY A 251 5.89 3.92 2.49
CA GLY A 251 6.16 2.51 2.76
C GLY A 251 4.95 1.60 2.46
N TRP A 252 3.73 2.04 2.82
CA TRP A 252 2.50 1.31 2.50
C TRP A 252 2.22 1.26 1.00
N LEU A 253 2.42 2.37 0.28
CA LEU A 253 2.23 2.41 -1.18
C LEU A 253 3.25 1.55 -1.92
N LEU A 254 4.52 1.56 -1.50
CA LEU A 254 5.56 0.67 -2.06
C LEU A 254 5.19 -0.80 -1.86
N PHE A 255 4.72 -1.15 -0.66
CA PHE A 255 4.29 -2.50 -0.35
C PHE A 255 3.04 -2.91 -1.16
N ALA A 256 2.05 -2.03 -1.29
CA ALA A 256 0.85 -2.26 -2.09
C ALA A 256 1.18 -2.39 -3.59
N ALA A 257 2.07 -1.54 -4.13
CA ALA A 257 2.52 -1.60 -5.50
C ALA A 257 3.22 -2.93 -5.80
N ALA A 258 4.07 -3.43 -4.89
CA ALA A 258 4.72 -4.72 -5.06
C ALA A 258 3.75 -5.90 -5.06
N LEU A 259 2.71 -5.85 -4.22
CA LEU A 259 1.64 -6.86 -4.24
C LEU A 259 0.85 -6.79 -5.55
N ASN A 260 0.53 -5.60 -6.04
CA ASN A 260 -0.17 -5.43 -7.32
C ASN A 260 0.69 -5.90 -8.51
N LEU A 261 1.99 -5.60 -8.52
CA LEU A 261 2.94 -6.13 -9.51
C LEU A 261 2.89 -7.66 -9.53
N ARG A 262 2.86 -8.30 -8.36
CA ARG A 262 2.74 -9.76 -8.29
C ARG A 262 1.42 -10.25 -8.86
N VAL A 263 0.31 -9.54 -8.63
CA VAL A 263 -0.99 -9.86 -9.23
C VAL A 263 -0.91 -9.76 -10.76
N ALA A 264 -0.37 -8.68 -11.30
CA ALA A 264 -0.20 -8.49 -12.75
C ALA A 264 0.69 -9.57 -13.38
N ILE A 265 1.84 -9.89 -12.75
CA ILE A 265 2.73 -10.97 -13.22
C ILE A 265 2.00 -12.32 -13.17
N SER A 266 1.27 -12.60 -12.09
CA SER A 266 0.55 -13.87 -11.95
C SER A 266 -0.65 -13.96 -12.88
N TYR A 267 -1.21 -12.84 -13.33
CA TYR A 267 -2.19 -12.82 -14.40
C TYR A 267 -1.56 -13.27 -15.73
N ASN A 268 -0.37 -12.75 -16.04
CA ASN A 268 0.33 -13.01 -17.31
C ASN A 268 1.02 -14.38 -17.38
N SER A 269 1.55 -14.87 -16.26
CA SER A 269 2.42 -16.06 -16.25
C SER A 269 1.66 -17.39 -16.13
N TYR A 270 0.33 -17.37 -16.02
CA TYR A 270 -0.49 -18.57 -15.83
C TYR A 270 -1.49 -18.76 -16.98
N PRO A 271 -1.37 -19.81 -17.80
CA PRO A 271 -2.47 -20.24 -18.63
C PRO A 271 -3.52 -20.87 -17.70
N SER A 272 -4.76 -20.42 -17.76
CA SER A 272 -5.93 -20.98 -17.08
C SER A 272 -5.93 -20.95 -15.53
N GLY A 273 -7.12 -20.75 -14.97
CA GLY A 273 -7.35 -20.48 -13.56
C GLY A 273 -6.71 -21.49 -12.61
N THR A 274 -6.30 -20.96 -11.45
CA THR A 274 -5.86 -21.70 -10.26
C THR A 274 -4.74 -22.72 -10.52
N LEU A 275 -3.49 -22.36 -10.17
CA LEU A 275 -2.79 -23.35 -9.34
C LEU A 275 -3.73 -23.58 -8.15
N PRO A 276 -4.28 -24.79 -7.95
CA PRO A 276 -5.16 -25.05 -6.83
C PRO A 276 -4.45 -24.54 -5.60
N TRP A 277 -5.21 -23.81 -4.81
CA TRP A 277 -4.76 -23.33 -3.53
C TRP A 277 -4.18 -24.54 -2.79
N PRO A 278 -2.87 -24.60 -2.48
CA PRO A 278 -2.26 -25.87 -2.12
C PRO A 278 -3.00 -26.48 -0.94
N GLU A 279 -3.57 -27.66 -1.14
CA GLU A 279 -4.47 -28.29 -0.17
C GLU A 279 -3.66 -29.01 0.92
N THR A 280 -2.38 -29.26 0.66
CA THR A 280 -1.49 -30.04 1.52
C THR A 280 -0.30 -29.21 2.03
N ARG A 281 0.14 -29.53 3.25
CA ARG A 281 1.29 -28.86 3.92
C ARG A 281 2.60 -29.01 3.14
N THR A 282 2.76 -30.09 2.39
CA THR A 282 3.97 -30.49 1.64
C THR A 282 4.15 -29.74 0.32
N GLU A 283 3.06 -29.29 -0.32
CA GLU A 283 3.14 -28.44 -1.52
C GLU A 283 3.64 -27.02 -1.20
N TYR A 284 3.49 -26.59 0.06
CA TYR A 284 3.94 -25.28 0.54
C TYR A 284 5.41 -25.21 0.95
N THR A 285 6.00 -26.32 1.42
CA THR A 285 7.37 -26.36 1.97
C THR A 285 8.45 -26.06 0.93
N HIS A 286 8.15 -26.24 -0.37
CA HIS A 286 9.13 -26.04 -1.46
C HIS A 286 9.05 -24.67 -2.16
N ARG A 287 8.09 -23.80 -1.80
CA ARG A 287 7.96 -22.46 -2.41
C ARG A 287 8.67 -21.40 -1.57
N GLY A 288 9.99 -21.33 -1.69
CA GLY A 288 10.76 -20.13 -1.33
C GLY A 288 10.59 -19.08 -2.43
N SER A 289 10.52 -17.79 -2.06
CA SER A 289 10.44 -16.69 -3.03
C SER A 289 11.53 -15.67 -2.74
N LEU A 290 12.20 -15.21 -3.80
CA LEU A 290 13.20 -14.13 -3.71
C LEU A 290 12.55 -12.73 -3.69
N TRP A 291 11.25 -12.64 -3.97
CA TRP A 291 10.51 -11.37 -4.02
C TRP A 291 10.48 -10.60 -2.69
N PRO A 292 10.20 -11.22 -1.52
CA PRO A 292 10.18 -10.49 -0.25
C PRO A 292 11.54 -9.87 0.10
N PRO A 293 12.68 -10.58 0.04
CA PRO A 293 13.99 -9.96 0.25
C PRO A 293 14.32 -8.87 -0.77
N ALA A 294 13.99 -9.06 -2.05
CA ALA A 294 14.24 -8.06 -3.09
C ALA A 294 13.44 -6.76 -2.83
N LEU A 295 12.16 -6.88 -2.47
CA LEU A 295 11.33 -5.75 -2.09
C LEU A 295 11.88 -5.04 -0.84
N ALA A 296 12.25 -5.80 0.19
CA ALA A 296 12.82 -5.25 1.41
C ALA A 296 14.11 -4.48 1.13
N LEU A 297 14.95 -4.95 0.21
CA LEU A 297 16.18 -4.27 -0.19
C LEU A 297 15.88 -2.94 -0.88
N VAL A 298 14.92 -2.89 -1.81
CA VAL A 298 14.50 -1.62 -2.46
C VAL A 298 13.99 -0.63 -1.42
N ILE A 299 13.13 -1.07 -0.50
CA ILE A 299 12.58 -0.23 0.56
C ILE A 299 13.68 0.28 1.50
N ALA A 300 14.62 -0.59 1.89
CA ALA A 300 15.77 -0.21 2.72
C ALA A 300 16.67 0.80 2.01
N CYS A 301 16.95 0.62 0.70
CA CYS A 301 17.71 1.59 -0.08
C CYS A 301 17.03 2.97 -0.12
N ILE A 302 15.71 3.02 -0.34
CA ILE A 302 14.95 4.28 -0.32
C ILE A 302 15.07 4.96 1.05
N ALA A 303 14.90 4.20 2.14
CA ALA A 303 14.98 4.71 3.51
C ALA A 303 16.38 5.21 3.91
N VAL A 304 17.42 4.69 3.28
CA VAL A 304 18.81 5.14 3.49
C VAL A 304 19.10 6.39 2.65
N LEU A 305 18.63 6.44 1.40
CA LEU A 305 18.81 7.59 0.51
C LEU A 305 18.02 8.82 0.98
N ILE A 306 16.81 8.59 1.47
CA ILE A 306 15.96 9.59 2.11
C ILE A 306 15.91 9.16 3.57
N PRO A 307 16.75 9.73 4.46
CA PRO A 307 16.96 9.26 5.83
C PRO A 307 15.68 9.37 6.66
N ASP A 308 14.77 8.43 6.42
CA ASP A 308 13.42 8.35 6.97
C ASP A 308 13.18 6.90 7.42
N PRO A 309 13.37 6.62 8.72
CA PRO A 309 13.17 5.29 9.27
C PRO A 309 11.70 4.84 9.25
N ALA A 310 10.73 5.71 8.92
CA ALA A 310 9.34 5.31 8.85
C ALA A 310 9.00 4.49 7.57
N ILE A 311 9.74 4.70 6.47
CA ILE A 311 9.52 4.03 5.19
C ILE A 311 9.57 2.48 5.28
N PRO A 312 10.53 1.84 5.98
CA PRO A 312 10.60 0.38 6.07
C PRO A 312 9.58 -0.25 7.03
N LEU A 313 8.96 0.52 7.93
CA LEU A 313 8.10 -0.01 8.99
C LEU A 313 6.88 -0.80 8.47
N PRO A 314 6.12 -0.34 7.44
CA PRO A 314 4.99 -1.09 6.93
C PRO A 314 5.36 -2.50 6.46
N ALA A 315 6.44 -2.62 5.69
CA ALA A 315 6.93 -3.90 5.20
C ALA A 315 7.49 -4.76 6.34
N LEU A 316 8.21 -4.16 7.31
CA LEU A 316 8.70 -4.86 8.49
C LEU A 316 7.55 -5.48 9.30
N ILE A 317 6.52 -4.70 9.60
CA ILE A 317 5.34 -5.14 10.36
C ILE A 317 4.61 -6.25 9.59
N ALA A 318 4.38 -6.05 8.29
CA ALA A 318 3.72 -7.03 7.45
C ALA A 318 4.48 -8.37 7.43
N PHE A 319 5.78 -8.35 7.12
CA PHE A 319 6.58 -9.57 7.04
C PHE A 319 6.75 -10.26 8.39
N PHE A 320 6.95 -9.50 9.46
CA PHE A 320 7.21 -10.06 10.78
C PHE A 320 5.96 -10.63 11.46
N LEU A 321 4.81 -9.94 11.34
CA LEU A 321 3.61 -10.26 12.11
C LEU A 321 2.51 -10.93 11.30
N PHE A 322 2.48 -10.74 9.98
CA PHE A 322 1.34 -11.13 9.14
C PHE A 322 1.72 -12.01 7.95
N THR A 323 2.97 -12.49 7.86
CA THR A 323 3.39 -13.50 6.86
C THR A 323 3.95 -14.74 7.55
N PRO A 324 3.91 -15.92 6.90
CA PRO A 324 4.46 -17.14 7.48
C PRO A 324 5.98 -17.01 7.70
N ARG A 325 6.50 -17.68 8.73
CA ARG A 325 7.93 -17.62 9.10
C ARG A 325 8.81 -18.50 8.22
N LYS A 326 8.82 -18.24 6.91
CA LYS A 326 9.82 -18.81 6.01
C LYS A 326 11.11 -17.98 6.10
N THR A 327 12.23 -18.63 5.82
CA THR A 327 13.56 -17.99 5.79
C THR A 327 13.59 -16.73 4.93
N SER A 328 12.90 -16.72 3.78
CA SER A 328 12.78 -15.54 2.90
C SER A 328 12.05 -14.37 3.55
N HIS A 329 11.00 -14.60 4.35
CA HIS A 329 10.28 -13.54 5.04
C HIS A 329 11.08 -13.02 6.23
N LEU A 330 11.74 -13.91 6.99
CA LEU A 330 12.64 -13.52 8.06
C LEU A 330 13.83 -12.69 7.54
N ALA A 331 14.40 -13.08 6.40
CA ALA A 331 15.43 -12.29 5.72
C ALA A 331 14.91 -10.92 5.29
N ALA A 332 13.70 -10.86 4.72
CA ALA A 332 13.06 -9.58 4.38
C ALA A 332 12.84 -8.69 5.62
N SER A 333 12.36 -9.26 6.73
CA SER A 333 12.23 -8.56 8.01
C SER A 333 13.59 -8.03 8.52
N ALA A 334 14.64 -8.85 8.44
CA ALA A 334 15.98 -8.45 8.86
C ALA A 334 16.54 -7.32 7.98
N ILE A 335 16.31 -7.35 6.66
CA ILE A 335 16.70 -6.28 5.75
C ILE A 335 15.94 -4.99 6.06
N CYS A 336 14.63 -5.05 6.29
CA CYS A 336 13.85 -3.87 6.68
C CYS A 336 14.30 -3.30 8.03
N LEU A 337 14.62 -4.17 9.01
CA LEU A 337 15.15 -3.76 10.31
C LEU A 337 16.53 -3.09 10.16
N LEU A 338 17.40 -3.64 9.32
CA LEU A 338 18.69 -3.03 9.00
C LEU A 338 18.50 -1.66 8.36
N GLY A 339 17.61 -1.53 7.36
CA GLY A 339 17.27 -0.26 6.74
C GLY A 339 16.76 0.78 7.75
N PHE A 340 15.90 0.36 8.67
CA PHE A 340 15.42 1.20 9.78
C PHE A 340 16.57 1.70 10.66
N VAL A 341 17.45 0.79 11.10
CA VAL A 341 18.59 1.12 11.98
C VAL A 341 19.56 2.05 11.27
N VAL A 342 19.94 1.76 10.03
CA VAL A 342 20.87 2.59 9.26
C VAL A 342 20.29 3.97 9.01
N ALA A 343 19.02 4.08 8.60
CA ALA A 343 18.35 5.36 8.43
C ALA A 343 18.32 6.18 9.73
N THR A 344 18.04 5.52 10.87
CA THR A 344 18.05 6.16 12.19
C THR A 344 19.44 6.68 12.56
N VAL A 345 20.48 5.87 12.36
CA VAL A 345 21.88 6.28 12.61
C VAL A 345 22.26 7.47 11.73
N LEU A 346 21.89 7.47 10.45
CA LEU A 346 22.13 8.60 9.55
C LEU A 346 21.41 9.88 10.01
N VAL A 347 20.17 9.76 10.49
CA VAL A 347 19.43 10.90 11.07
C VAL A 347 20.17 11.47 12.28
N VAL A 348 20.61 10.60 13.21
CA VAL A 348 21.32 11.03 14.43
C VAL A 348 22.67 11.64 14.07
N TRP A 349 23.41 11.03 13.16
CA TRP A 349 24.71 11.53 12.73
C TRP A 349 24.61 12.88 12.04
N LYS A 350 23.60 13.06 11.16
CA LYS A 350 23.32 14.35 10.50
C LYS A 350 22.89 15.44 11.48
N ARG A 351 22.35 15.11 12.65
CA ARG A 351 22.05 16.07 13.71
C ARG A 351 23.26 16.45 14.57
N SER A 352 24.32 15.65 14.52
CA SER A 352 25.52 15.81 15.36
C SER A 352 26.66 16.55 14.66
N ASN A 353 26.61 16.64 13.34
CA ASN A 353 27.53 17.45 12.52
C ASN A 353 26.88 18.81 12.22
#